data_AF-A0A6I3MLG1-F1
#
_entry.id   AF-A0A6I3MLG1-F1
#
_cell.length_a   1.000
_cell.length_b   1.000
_cell.length_c   1.000
_cell.angle_alpha   90.00
_cell.angle_beta   90.00
_cell.angle_gamma   90.00
#
_symmetry.space_group_name_H-M   'P 1'
#
loop_
_entity.id
_entity.type
_entity.pdbx_description
1 polymer ?
#
loop_
_entity_poly.entity_id
_entity_poly.type
_entity_poly.pdbx_seq_one_letter_code
_entity_poly.pdbx_strand_id
1 'polypeptide(L)'
;MQKENQKTSHHDVMPSVANFVSDLWLEGDFKEQPLYLQEIFELLLDTEYGNDFDLRQKMFSCLRTSRNLAETLSPFTNKQIIKACSSVVKTT
;
A
#
# COMPACT_ATOMS: atom_id res chain seq x y z
N MET A 1 0.65 -12.57 -34.42
CA MET A 1 0.96 -13.02 -33.04
C MET A 1 -0.17 -12.58 -32.13
N GLN A 2 -1.14 -13.45 -31.86
CA GLN A 2 -2.19 -13.18 -30.88
C GLN A 2 -1.70 -13.72 -29.53
N LYS A 3 -1.23 -12.84 -28.65
CA LYS A 3 -1.11 -13.15 -27.21
C LYS A 3 -2.51 -13.02 -26.62
N GLU A 4 -3.34 -14.02 -26.89
CA GLU A 4 -4.67 -14.17 -26.31
C GLU A 4 -4.50 -14.45 -24.81
N ASN A 5 -5.11 -13.57 -24.00
CA ASN A 5 -5.28 -13.64 -22.55
C ASN A 5 -4.86 -14.97 -21.93
N GLN A 6 -3.64 -15.03 -21.39
CA GLN A 6 -3.27 -16.07 -20.43
C GLN A 6 -4.34 -16.02 -19.33
N LYS A 7 -5.13 -17.08 -19.22
CA LYS A 7 -6.03 -17.29 -18.09
C LYS A 7 -5.17 -17.36 -16.84
N THR A 8 -4.89 -16.21 -16.23
CA THR A 8 -4.35 -16.16 -14.87
C THR A 8 -5.36 -16.91 -14.02
N SER A 9 -4.93 -18.04 -13.46
CA SER A 9 -5.81 -18.76 -12.55
C SER A 9 -6.12 -17.79 -11.39
N HIS A 10 -7.29 -17.89 -10.76
CA HIS A 10 -7.58 -17.10 -9.56
C HIS A 10 -6.47 -17.18 -8.49
N HIS A 11 -5.67 -18.25 -8.56
CA HIS A 11 -4.51 -18.52 -7.71
C HIS A 11 -3.29 -17.62 -7.98
N ASP A 12 -3.17 -17.05 -9.18
CA ASP A 12 -2.04 -16.19 -9.58
C ASP A 12 -2.31 -14.70 -9.30
N VAL A 13 -3.59 -14.32 -9.20
CA VAL A 13 -4.00 -12.92 -9.01
C VAL A 13 -3.62 -12.44 -7.61
N MET A 14 -3.86 -13.22 -6.56
CA MET A 14 -3.56 -12.78 -5.19
C MET A 14 -2.06 -12.59 -4.94
N PRO A 15 -1.17 -13.51 -5.34
CA PRO A 15 0.28 -13.30 -5.26
C PRO A 15 0.75 -12.10 -6.08
N SER A 16 0.21 -11.89 -7.29
CA SER A 16 0.55 -10.72 -8.10
C SER A 16 0.09 -9.40 -7.47
N VAL A 17 -1.08 -9.38 -6.83
CA VAL A 17 -1.57 -8.22 -6.07
C VAL A 17 -0.72 -8.00 -4.82
N ALA A 18 -0.36 -9.06 -4.09
CA ALA A 18 0.52 -8.95 -2.93
C ALA A 18 1.92 -8.46 -3.30
N ASN A 19 2.48 -8.96 -4.41
CA ASN A 19 3.76 -8.49 -4.94
C ASN A 19 3.66 -7.05 -5.43
N PHE A 20 2.60 -6.67 -6.15
CA PHE A 20 2.38 -5.29 -6.58
C PHE A 20 2.27 -4.33 -5.40
N VAL A 21 1.51 -4.70 -4.36
CA VAL A 21 1.41 -3.92 -3.11
C VAL A 21 2.76 -3.89 -2.40
N SER A 22 3.48 -5.01 -2.34
CA SER A 22 4.82 -5.08 -1.74
C SER A 22 5.81 -4.21 -2.51
N ASP A 23 5.79 -4.22 -3.84
CA ASP A 23 6.68 -3.44 -4.69
C ASP A 23 6.34 -1.95 -4.61
N LEU A 24 5.06 -1.57 -4.62
CA LEU A 24 4.64 -0.19 -4.35
C LEU A 24 5.04 0.28 -2.95
N TRP A 25 5.00 -0.61 -1.97
CA TRP A 25 5.39 -0.31 -0.60
C TRP A 25 6.91 -0.25 -0.44
N LEU A 26 7.69 -1.00 -1.23
CA LEU A 26 9.15 -1.10 -1.14
C LEU A 26 9.91 -0.15 -2.10
N GLU A 27 9.29 0.27 -3.20
CA GLU A 27 9.87 1.24 -4.16
C GLU A 27 9.60 2.70 -3.74
N GLY A 28 8.55 2.95 -2.94
CA GLY A 28 8.28 4.25 -2.31
C GLY A 28 9.02 4.40 -0.97
N ASP A 29 9.43 5.61 -0.61
CA ASP A 29 9.83 5.89 0.77
C ASP A 29 8.62 5.59 1.68
N PHE A 30 8.67 4.53 2.49
CA PHE A 30 7.63 4.19 3.47
C PHE A 30 7.21 5.39 4.32
N LYS A 31 8.14 6.33 4.50
CA LYS A 31 7.97 7.56 5.26
C LYS A 31 7.06 8.58 4.56
N GLU A 32 6.99 8.53 3.24
CA GLU A 32 6.16 9.43 2.42
C GLU A 32 4.76 8.85 2.12
N GLN A 33 4.55 7.54 2.34
CA GLN A 33 3.24 6.89 2.16
C GLN A 33 2.07 7.63 2.83
N PRO A 34 2.20 8.16 4.07
CA PRO A 34 1.11 8.93 4.69
C PRO A 34 0.73 10.20 3.91
N LEU A 35 1.69 10.84 3.23
CA LEU A 35 1.43 12.05 2.44
C LEU A 35 0.67 11.71 1.15
N TYR A 36 1.07 10.66 0.44
CA TYR A 36 0.36 10.22 -0.76
C TYR A 36 -1.07 9.78 -0.46
N LEU A 37 -1.29 9.06 0.64
CA LEU A 37 -2.64 8.69 1.09
C LEU A 37 -3.47 9.91 1.45
N GLN A 38 -2.86 10.92 2.06
CA GLN A 38 -3.55 12.17 2.38
C GLN A 38 -4.01 12.89 1.12
N GLU A 39 -3.15 13.03 0.11
CA GLU A 39 -3.49 13.66 -1.17
C GLU A 39 -4.66 12.94 -1.87
N ILE A 40 -4.62 11.61 -1.94
CA ILE A 40 -5.72 10.80 -2.51
C ILE A 40 -7.02 11.03 -1.76
N PHE A 41 -6.96 11.11 -0.43
CA PHE A 41 -8.13 11.30 0.40
C PHE A 41 -8.70 12.72 0.30
N GLU A 42 -7.86 13.74 0.17
CA GLU A 42 -8.29 15.11 -0.11
C GLU A 42 -9.05 15.17 -1.45
N LEU A 43 -8.52 14.56 -2.51
CA LEU A 43 -9.21 14.47 -3.80
C LEU A 43 -10.54 13.71 -3.70
N LEU A 44 -10.60 12.65 -2.90
CA LEU A 44 -11.84 11.87 -2.72
C LEU A 44 -12.92 12.69 -1.98
N LEU A 45 -12.51 13.57 -1.06
CA LEU A 45 -13.43 14.47 -0.36
C LEU A 45 -14.12 15.48 -1.29
N ASP A 46 -13.50 15.80 -2.42
CA ASP A 46 -14.06 16.69 -3.45
C ASP A 46 -15.06 15.98 -4.39
N THR A 47 -15.26 14.67 -4.22
CA THR A 47 -16.20 13.87 -5.02
C THR A 47 -17.57 13.74 -4.36
N GLU A 48 -18.53 13.11 -5.06
CA GLU A 48 -19.84 12.75 -4.51
C GLU A 48 -19.75 11.84 -3.26
N TYR A 49 -18.68 11.07 -3.12
CA TYR A 49 -18.41 10.21 -1.96
C TYR A 49 -17.87 11.00 -0.76
N GLY A 50 -17.53 12.28 -0.97
CA GLY A 50 -16.89 13.11 0.03
C GLY A 50 -17.70 13.20 1.32
N ASN A 51 -19.03 13.10 1.28
CA ASN A 51 -19.90 13.18 2.47
C ASN A 51 -20.25 11.82 3.10
N ASP A 52 -19.75 10.71 2.56
CA ASP A 52 -19.98 9.40 3.16
C ASP A 52 -19.20 9.28 4.49
N PHE A 53 -19.95 9.16 5.58
CA PHE A 53 -19.38 9.10 6.93
C PHE A 53 -18.53 7.85 7.16
N ASP A 54 -18.97 6.69 6.69
CA ASP A 54 -18.27 5.42 6.88
C ASP A 54 -16.95 5.42 6.10
N LEU A 55 -16.98 5.93 4.87
CA LEU A 55 -15.79 6.13 4.05
C LEU A 55 -14.80 7.08 4.74
N ARG A 56 -15.26 8.24 5.25
CA ARG A 56 -14.40 9.18 6.00
C ARG A 56 -13.76 8.52 7.22
N GLN A 57 -14.50 7.72 7.98
CA GLN A 57 -13.94 6.98 9.12
C GLN A 57 -12.84 6.00 8.69
N LYS A 58 -13.05 5.28 7.59
CA LYS A 58 -12.05 4.36 7.02
C LYS A 58 -10.80 5.11 6.54
N MET A 59 -10.96 6.25 5.86
CA MET A 59 -9.87 7.12 5.42
C MET A 59 -9.04 7.60 6.62
N PHE A 60 -9.69 8.11 7.67
CA PHE A 60 -8.99 8.55 8.89
C PHE A 60 -8.27 7.40 9.59
N SER A 61 -8.89 6.22 9.68
CA SER A 61 -8.23 5.05 10.27
C SER A 61 -7.01 4.61 9.46
N CYS A 62 -7.11 4.63 8.13
CA CYS A 62 -6.00 4.32 7.23
C CYS A 62 -4.83 5.30 7.40
N LEU A 63 -5.12 6.61 7.39
CA LEU A 63 -4.11 7.65 7.64
C LEU A 63 -3.41 7.47 8.99
N ARG A 64 -4.17 7.20 10.05
CA ARG A 64 -3.62 6.97 11.39
C ARG A 64 -2.67 5.76 11.39
N THR A 65 -3.09 4.64 10.81
CA THR A 65 -2.26 3.44 10.73
C THR A 65 -0.99 3.67 9.92
N SER A 66 -1.08 4.36 8.76
CA SER A 66 0.08 4.67 7.93
C SER A 66 1.06 5.61 8.63
N ARG A 67 0.58 6.67 9.32
CA ARG A 67 1.41 7.57 10.12
C ARG A 67 2.13 6.84 11.25
N ASN A 68 1.41 6.00 12.00
CA ASN A 68 2.01 5.19 13.06
C ASN A 68 3.08 4.24 12.52
N LEU A 69 2.86 3.65 11.35
CA LEU A 69 3.84 2.78 10.69
C LEU A 69 5.09 3.58 10.29
N ALA A 70 4.92 4.72 9.62
CA ALA A 70 6.03 5.59 9.24
C ALA A 70 6.86 6.07 10.44
N GLU A 71 6.19 6.45 11.54
CA GLU A 71 6.83 6.84 12.80
C GLU A 71 7.59 5.66 13.43
N THR A 72 6.96 4.47 13.50
CA THR A 72 7.58 3.24 14.01
C THR A 72 8.83 2.87 13.22
N LEU A 73 8.80 3.09 11.90
CA LEU A 73 9.90 2.80 11.00
C LEU A 73 10.94 3.93 10.90
N SER A 74 10.64 5.11 11.44
CA SER A 74 11.50 6.30 11.37
C SER A 74 12.94 6.09 11.87
N PRO A 75 13.22 5.27 12.91
CA PRO A 75 14.58 5.03 13.39
C PRO A 75 15.41 4.13 12.47
N PHE A 76 14.78 3.46 11.50
CA PHE A 76 15.43 2.51 10.62
C PHE A 76 15.72 3.13 9.25
N THR A 77 16.79 2.63 8.63
CA THR A 77 17.11 2.95 7.24
C THR A 77 16.28 2.08 6.30
N ASN A 78 15.99 2.58 5.10
CA ASN A 78 15.25 1.82 4.07
C ASN A 78 15.92 0.47 3.78
N LYS A 79 17.26 0.40 3.78
CA LYS A 79 18.00 -0.86 3.62
C LYS A 79 17.69 -1.88 4.72
N GLN A 80 17.57 -1.45 5.98
CA GLN A 80 17.23 -2.34 7.10
C GLN A 80 15.79 -2.83 7.01
N ILE A 81 14.87 -1.94 6.65
CA ILE A 81 13.45 -2.25 6.45
C ILE A 81 13.30 -3.27 5.31
N ILE A 82 13.86 -2.99 4.14
CA ILE A 82 13.84 -3.88 2.97
C ILE A 82 14.42 -5.24 3.34
N LYS A 83 15.59 -5.29 3.97
CA LYS A 83 16.22 -6.56 4.39
C LYS A 83 15.31 -7.38 5.30
N ALA A 84 14.64 -6.74 6.26
CA ALA A 84 13.70 -7.40 7.16
C ALA A 84 12.50 -7.95 6.38
N CYS A 85 11.87 -7.14 5.53
CA CYS A 85 10.73 -7.56 4.71
C CYS A 85 11.09 -8.70 3.74
N SER A 86 12.25 -8.63 3.07
CA SER A 86 12.71 -9.68 2.16
C SER A 86 13.02 -11.01 2.87
N SER A 87 13.40 -10.96 4.15
CA SER A 87 13.65 -12.17 4.93
C SER A 87 12.36 -12.89 5.31
N VAL A 88 11.27 -12.15 5.54
CA VAL A 88 9.94 -12.71 5.83
C VAL A 88 9.39 -13.45 4.62
N VAL A 89 9.47 -12.84 3.42
CA VAL A 89 8.96 -13.42 2.16
C VAL A 89 9.61 -14.77 1.81
N LYS A 90 10.87 -15.01 2.19
CA LYS A 90 11.58 -16.27 1.91
C LYS A 90 11.17 -17.45 2.82
N THR A 91 10.34 -17.21 3.84
CA THR A 91 9.97 -18.20 4.85
C THR A 91 8.53 -18.73 4.68
N THR A 92 7.84 -18.28 3.64
CA THR A 92 6.47 -18.69 3.24
C THR A 92 6.54 -19.33 1.87
#